data_AF-A0A6P1L581-F1
#
_entry.id   AF-A0A6P1L581-F1
#
_cell.length_a   1.000
_cell.length_b   1.000
_cell.length_c   1.000
_cell.angle_alpha   90.00
_cell.angle_beta   90.00
_cell.angle_gamma   90.00
#
_symmetry.space_group_name_H-M   'P 1'
#
loop_
_entity.id
_entity.type
_entity.pdbx_description
1 polymer ?
#
loop_
_entity_poly.entity_id
_entity_poly.type
_entity_poly.pdbx_seq_one_letter_code
_entity_poly.pdbx_strand_id
1 'polypeptide(L)'
;MILVRIFAWIIWSFAFTAVAEYIAHRYFMHQRLLREPTLDRIFRDHALVHHHQGRNDLNVDLPILTHFIWCFPLLISIGWIDPIGAVVLSIVFVCHSILWTKLHRAIHGLENNWTESLCYYKLIERHHLEHHRRPSHNFGAIFTFTDDFFGTTSQSTELREPKLNRADNR
;
A
#
# COMPACT_ATOMS: atom_id res chain seq x y z
N MET A 1 -0.78 32.79 -0.08
CA MET A 1 -0.43 32.07 1.17
C MET A 1 -1.25 30.79 1.36
N ILE A 2 -2.58 30.80 1.16
CA ILE A 2 -3.41 29.58 1.33
C ILE A 2 -3.04 28.44 0.36
N LEU A 3 -2.79 28.74 -0.91
CA LEU A 3 -2.40 27.73 -1.91
C LEU A 3 -1.06 27.06 -1.58
N VAL A 4 -0.09 27.85 -1.09
CA VAL A 4 1.21 27.32 -0.64
C VAL A 4 1.04 26.38 0.55
N ARG A 5 0.15 26.74 1.50
CA ARG A 5 -0.18 25.87 2.64
C ARG A 5 -0.84 24.57 2.21
N ILE A 6 -1.85 24.65 1.32
CA ILE A 6 -2.50 23.47 0.76
C ILE A 6 -1.47 22.57 0.08
N PHE A 7 -0.61 23.15 -0.77
CA PHE A 7 0.42 22.40 -1.47
C PHE A 7 1.43 21.72 -0.52
N ALA A 8 1.89 22.45 0.51
CA ALA A 8 2.76 21.89 1.54
C ALA A 8 2.08 20.73 2.29
N TRP A 9 0.81 20.87 2.64
CA TRP A 9 0.04 19.82 3.29
C TRP A 9 -0.19 18.61 2.37
N ILE A 10 -0.43 18.83 1.07
CA ILE A 10 -0.53 17.73 0.10
C ILE A 10 0.76 16.91 0.11
N ILE A 11 1.93 17.56 -0.06
CA ILE A 11 3.22 16.87 -0.05
C ILE A 11 3.42 16.09 1.26
N TRP A 12 3.18 16.76 2.39
CA TRP A 12 3.34 16.13 3.69
C TRP A 12 2.40 14.94 3.88
N SER A 13 1.12 15.07 3.50
CA SER A 13 0.14 14.00 3.61
C SER A 13 0.49 12.80 2.74
N PHE A 14 0.94 13.02 1.49
CA PHE A 14 1.41 11.92 0.64
C PHE A 14 2.62 11.20 1.25
N ALA A 15 3.61 11.94 1.75
CA ALA A 15 4.78 11.35 2.39
C ALA A 15 4.40 10.58 3.66
N PHE A 16 3.55 11.16 4.51
CA PHE A 16 3.04 10.52 5.72
C PHE A 16 2.29 9.23 5.38
N THR A 17 1.33 9.28 4.44
CA THR A 17 0.53 8.11 4.07
C THR A 17 1.38 7.02 3.43
N ALA A 18 2.40 7.35 2.64
CA ALA A 18 3.33 6.37 2.08
C ALA A 18 4.11 5.62 3.17
N VAL A 19 4.67 6.35 4.14
CA VAL A 19 5.38 5.73 5.26
C VAL A 19 4.43 4.93 6.15
N ALA A 20 3.21 5.43 6.39
CA ALA A 20 2.20 4.74 7.18
C ALA A 20 1.72 3.44 6.51
N GLU A 21 1.51 3.44 5.19
CA GLU A 21 1.19 2.26 4.39
C GLU A 21 2.27 1.19 4.58
N TYR A 22 3.53 1.59 4.35
CA TYR A 22 4.68 0.70 4.49
C TYR A 22 4.78 0.10 5.90
N ILE A 23 4.67 0.93 6.94
CA ILE A 23 4.75 0.48 8.33
C ILE A 23 3.60 -0.48 8.64
N ALA A 24 2.37 -0.12 8.28
CA ALA A 24 1.22 -0.95 8.57
C ALA A 24 1.33 -2.33 7.89
N HIS A 25 1.71 -2.34 6.61
CA HIS A 25 1.83 -3.58 5.86
C HIS A 25 2.98 -4.45 6.40
N ARG A 26 4.17 -3.88 6.58
CA ARG A 26 5.33 -4.64 7.09
C ARG A 26 5.15 -5.11 8.53
N TYR A 27 4.71 -4.23 9.42
CA TYR A 27 4.83 -4.43 10.87
C TYR A 27 3.53 -4.86 11.55
N PHE A 28 2.37 -4.55 10.98
CA PHE A 28 1.07 -4.97 11.55
C PHE A 28 0.42 -6.09 10.76
N MET A 29 0.57 -6.10 9.43
CA MET A 29 0.01 -7.15 8.59
C MET A 29 0.94 -8.35 8.42
N HIS A 30 2.27 -8.15 8.38
CA HIS A 30 3.26 -9.24 8.23
C HIS A 30 4.06 -9.60 9.47
N GLN A 31 3.99 -8.80 10.54
CA GLN A 31 4.67 -9.11 11.79
C GLN A 31 3.70 -9.08 12.97
N ARG A 32 3.92 -9.98 13.91
CA ARG A 32 3.17 -10.02 15.16
C ARG A 32 3.92 -9.26 16.26
N LEU A 33 4.09 -7.95 16.08
CA LEU A 33 4.86 -7.11 17.00
C LEU A 33 4.21 -7.01 18.40
N LEU A 34 2.90 -6.90 18.44
CA LEU A 34 2.12 -6.71 19.67
C LEU A 34 1.02 -7.77 19.75
N ARG A 35 0.84 -8.36 20.94
CA ARG A 35 -0.24 -9.32 21.21
C ARG A 35 -1.50 -8.59 21.67
N GLU A 36 -1.97 -7.65 20.86
CA GLU A 36 -3.25 -6.98 21.04
C GLU A 36 -4.27 -7.59 20.05
N PRO A 37 -5.52 -7.89 20.47
CA PRO A 37 -6.49 -8.63 19.65
C PRO A 37 -6.74 -8.08 18.25
N THR A 38 -6.77 -6.76 18.09
CA THR A 38 -7.02 -6.08 16.80
C THR A 38 -5.84 -6.25 15.86
N LEU A 39 -4.62 -5.99 16.32
CA LEU A 39 -3.39 -6.19 15.53
C LEU A 39 -3.18 -7.67 15.20
N ASP A 40 -3.46 -8.57 16.14
CA ASP A 40 -3.43 -10.01 15.93
C ASP A 40 -4.43 -10.45 14.84
N ARG A 41 -5.60 -9.81 14.77
CA ARG A 41 -6.58 -10.06 13.70
C ARG A 41 -6.07 -9.57 12.35
N ILE A 42 -5.55 -8.34 12.29
CA ILE A 42 -4.97 -7.77 11.05
C ILE A 42 -3.86 -8.68 10.52
N PHE A 43 -2.95 -9.13 11.39
CA PHE A 43 -1.90 -10.08 11.02
C PHE A 43 -2.47 -11.40 10.51
N ARG A 44 -3.42 -12.01 11.22
CA ARG A 44 -4.00 -13.30 10.80
C ARG A 44 -4.73 -13.18 9.45
N ASP A 45 -5.55 -12.16 9.32
CA ASP A 45 -6.36 -11.94 8.12
C ASP A 45 -5.46 -11.70 6.90
N HIS A 46 -4.34 -11.00 7.07
CA HIS A 46 -3.42 -10.70 5.98
C HIS A 46 -2.35 -11.80 5.77
N ALA A 47 -1.46 -12.02 6.73
CA ALA A 47 -0.33 -12.95 6.53
C ALA A 47 -0.75 -14.42 6.42
N LEU A 48 -1.81 -14.85 7.14
CA LEU A 48 -2.22 -16.26 7.16
C LEU A 48 -3.34 -16.56 6.16
N VAL A 49 -4.40 -15.76 6.14
CA VAL A 49 -5.54 -16.03 5.26
C VAL A 49 -5.25 -15.56 3.84
N HIS A 50 -4.87 -14.30 3.66
CA HIS A 50 -4.64 -13.74 2.33
C HIS A 50 -3.38 -14.34 1.67
N HIS A 51 -2.22 -14.30 2.32
CA HIS A 51 -0.96 -14.80 1.75
C HIS A 51 -0.81 -16.32 1.82
N HIS A 52 -0.89 -16.91 3.01
CA HIS A 52 -0.57 -18.33 3.17
C HIS A 52 -1.65 -19.27 2.59
N GLN A 53 -2.93 -18.93 2.75
CA GLN A 53 -4.04 -19.72 2.19
C GLN A 53 -4.47 -19.26 0.78
N GLY A 54 -3.95 -18.14 0.28
CA GLY A 54 -4.29 -17.60 -1.04
C GLY A 54 -5.75 -17.10 -1.14
N ARG A 55 -6.40 -16.79 -0.02
CA ARG A 55 -7.80 -16.34 0.02
C ARG A 55 -7.86 -14.85 -0.28
N ASN A 56 -7.88 -14.52 -1.56
CA ASN A 56 -7.95 -13.14 -2.03
C ASN A 56 -9.37 -12.55 -1.93
N ASP A 57 -10.40 -13.37 -1.75
CA ASP A 57 -11.78 -12.93 -1.62
C ASP A 57 -12.13 -12.35 -0.23
N LEU A 58 -11.22 -12.47 0.75
CA LEU A 58 -11.44 -12.06 2.13
C LEU A 58 -10.41 -10.99 2.55
N ASN A 59 -10.89 -9.96 3.24
CA ASN A 59 -10.06 -8.96 3.94
C ASN A 59 -9.00 -8.24 3.07
N VAL A 60 -9.28 -8.09 1.77
CA VAL A 60 -8.42 -7.35 0.82
C VAL A 60 -8.72 -5.85 0.79
N ASP A 61 -9.90 -5.45 1.24
CA ASP A 61 -10.35 -4.06 1.24
C ASP A 61 -9.73 -3.31 2.43
N LEU A 62 -9.44 -2.02 2.23
CA LEU A 62 -8.99 -1.11 3.29
C LEU A 62 -10.12 -0.12 3.59
N PRO A 63 -10.95 -0.34 4.63
CA PRO A 63 -12.06 0.56 4.94
C PRO A 63 -11.57 1.97 5.26
N ILE A 64 -12.28 2.98 4.74
CA ILE A 64 -11.96 4.40 4.99
C ILE A 64 -11.86 4.70 6.49
N LEU A 65 -12.77 4.12 7.28
CA LEU A 65 -12.85 4.34 8.73
C LEU A 65 -11.57 3.88 9.46
N THR A 66 -10.82 2.92 8.91
CA THR A 66 -9.56 2.43 9.48
C THR A 66 -8.56 3.59 9.63
N HIS A 67 -8.38 4.42 8.60
CA HIS A 67 -7.48 5.57 8.68
C HIS A 67 -7.90 6.54 9.79
N PHE A 68 -9.19 6.86 9.86
CA PHE A 68 -9.70 7.81 10.84
C PHE A 68 -9.57 7.29 12.28
N ILE A 69 -9.82 6.01 12.54
CA ILE A 69 -9.66 5.42 13.88
C ILE A 69 -8.19 5.47 14.30
N TRP A 70 -7.29 4.96 13.45
CA TRP A 70 -5.87 4.84 13.80
C TRP A 70 -5.13 6.17 13.83
N CYS A 71 -5.55 7.14 13.01
CA CYS A 71 -4.94 8.46 12.92
C CYS A 71 -5.75 9.55 13.64
N PHE A 72 -6.79 9.21 14.42
CA PHE A 72 -7.63 10.19 15.10
C PHE A 72 -6.84 11.19 15.96
N PRO A 73 -5.89 10.76 16.82
CA PRO A 73 -5.13 11.71 17.65
C PRO A 73 -4.30 12.69 16.81
N LEU A 74 -3.73 12.21 15.69
CA LEU A 74 -2.97 13.02 14.76
C LEU A 74 -3.87 14.03 14.04
N LEU A 75 -5.04 13.61 13.57
CA LEU A 75 -6.01 14.48 12.90
C LEU A 75 -6.50 15.60 13.82
N ILE A 76 -6.80 15.30 15.09
CA ILE A 76 -7.17 16.34 16.06
C ILE A 76 -6.02 17.31 16.30
N SER A 77 -4.80 16.78 16.46
CA SER A 77 -3.61 17.60 16.72
C SER A 77 -3.31 18.54 15.56
N ILE A 78 -3.35 18.03 14.32
CA ILE A 78 -3.21 18.85 13.11
C ILE A 78 -4.37 19.83 13.00
N GLY A 79 -5.62 19.40 13.24
CA GLY A 79 -6.79 20.27 13.11
C GLY A 79 -6.77 21.45 14.09
N TRP A 80 -6.21 21.26 15.28
CA TRP A 80 -6.00 22.33 16.26
C TRP A 80 -4.96 23.37 15.80
N ILE A 81 -3.89 22.92 15.15
CA ILE A 81 -2.78 23.77 14.69
C ILE A 81 -3.13 24.44 13.35
N ASP A 82 -3.61 23.64 12.40
CA ASP A 82 -3.97 24.04 11.06
C ASP A 82 -5.15 23.20 10.53
N PRO A 83 -6.39 23.73 10.59
CA PRO A 83 -7.57 23.04 10.06
C PRO A 83 -7.47 22.66 8.58
N ILE A 84 -6.73 23.43 7.77
CA ILE A 84 -6.54 23.12 6.34
C ILE A 84 -5.74 21.81 6.20
N GLY A 85 -4.73 21.62 7.04
CA GLY A 85 -3.93 20.39 7.06
C GLY A 85 -4.76 19.16 7.40
N ALA A 86 -5.65 19.27 8.39
CA ALA A 86 -6.53 18.17 8.77
C ALA A 86 -7.51 17.79 7.65
N VAL A 87 -8.06 18.79 6.94
CA VAL A 87 -8.93 18.55 5.77
C VAL A 87 -8.15 17.89 4.63
N VAL A 88 -6.97 18.40 4.29
CA VAL A 88 -6.13 17.81 3.23
C VAL A 88 -5.75 16.37 3.56
N LEU A 89 -5.29 16.09 4.78
CA LEU A 89 -4.95 14.73 5.20
C LEU A 89 -6.16 13.79 5.16
N SER A 90 -7.33 14.27 5.58
CA SER A 90 -8.57 13.49 5.53
C SER A 90 -8.96 13.13 4.10
N ILE A 91 -8.82 14.05 3.15
CA ILE A 91 -9.05 13.78 1.72
C ILE A 91 -8.05 12.73 1.22
N VAL A 92 -6.77 12.86 1.57
CA VAL A 92 -5.73 11.88 1.18
C VAL A 92 -6.05 10.50 1.75
N PHE A 93 -6.51 10.37 2.99
CA PHE A 93 -6.94 9.08 3.56
C PHE A 93 -8.08 8.43 2.78
N VAL A 94 -9.10 9.21 2.40
CA VAL A 94 -10.22 8.71 1.59
C VAL A 94 -9.73 8.25 0.22
N CYS A 95 -8.95 9.08 -0.48
CA CYS A 95 -8.39 8.74 -1.78
C CYS A 95 -7.51 7.49 -1.72
N HIS A 96 -6.66 7.39 -0.69
CA HIS A 96 -5.79 6.24 -0.47
C HIS A 96 -6.59 4.96 -0.20
N SER A 97 -7.59 5.00 0.67
CA SER A 97 -8.45 3.83 0.96
C SER A 97 -9.15 3.31 -0.30
N ILE A 98 -9.69 4.22 -1.12
CA ILE A 98 -10.32 3.87 -2.39
C ILE A 98 -9.30 3.27 -3.36
N LEU A 99 -8.14 3.93 -3.51
CA LEU A 99 -7.10 3.50 -4.44
C LEU A 99 -6.52 2.14 -4.06
N TRP A 100 -6.21 1.92 -2.77
CA TRP A 100 -5.72 0.65 -2.23
C TRP A 100 -6.72 -0.44 -2.56
N THR A 101 -7.98 -0.23 -2.19
CA THR A 101 -9.04 -1.24 -2.34
C THR A 101 -9.26 -1.58 -3.81
N LYS A 102 -9.33 -0.58 -4.70
CA LYS A 102 -9.58 -0.82 -6.12
C LYS A 102 -8.40 -1.46 -6.83
N LEU A 103 -7.17 -1.04 -6.54
CA LEU A 103 -5.96 -1.67 -7.08
C LEU A 103 -5.83 -3.11 -6.60
N HIS A 104 -5.95 -3.33 -5.29
CA HIS A 104 -5.74 -4.64 -4.68
C HIS A 104 -6.76 -5.67 -5.22
N ARG A 105 -8.03 -5.28 -5.34
CA ARG A 105 -9.07 -6.13 -5.94
C ARG A 105 -8.83 -6.42 -7.42
N ALA A 106 -8.38 -5.43 -8.20
CA ALA A 106 -8.05 -5.62 -9.61
C ALA A 106 -6.89 -6.61 -9.79
N ILE A 107 -5.81 -6.44 -9.02
CA ILE A 107 -4.62 -7.31 -9.06
C ILE A 107 -4.98 -8.76 -8.74
N HIS A 108 -5.91 -8.98 -7.82
CA HIS A 108 -6.40 -10.31 -7.47
C HIS A 108 -7.56 -10.82 -8.33
N GLY A 109 -7.95 -10.10 -9.38
CA GLY A 109 -9.01 -10.52 -10.32
C GLY A 109 -10.41 -10.55 -9.72
N LEU A 110 -10.65 -9.82 -8.63
CA LEU A 110 -11.94 -9.78 -7.92
C LEU A 110 -12.90 -8.75 -8.52
N GLU A 111 -12.37 -7.74 -9.19
CA GLU A 111 -13.15 -6.66 -9.77
C GLU A 111 -12.39 -6.04 -10.95
N ASN A 112 -13.01 -6.01 -12.12
CA ASN A 112 -12.50 -5.21 -13.23
C ASN A 112 -12.89 -3.74 -13.00
N ASN A 113 -11.92 -2.83 -12.91
CA ASN A 113 -12.20 -1.43 -12.56
C ASN A 113 -11.22 -0.42 -13.18
N TRP A 114 -11.48 0.87 -12.93
CA TRP A 114 -10.72 1.96 -13.55
C TRP A 114 -9.23 1.97 -13.23
N THR A 115 -8.80 1.34 -12.14
CA THR A 115 -7.38 1.32 -11.75
C THR A 115 -6.50 0.54 -12.72
N GLU A 116 -7.06 -0.42 -13.46
CA GLU A 116 -6.32 -1.18 -14.50
C GLU A 116 -5.86 -0.31 -15.67
N SER A 117 -6.55 0.82 -15.88
CA SER A 117 -6.19 1.79 -16.93
C SER A 117 -5.11 2.78 -16.51
N LEU A 118 -4.66 2.76 -15.25
CA LEU A 118 -3.59 3.63 -14.78
C LEU A 118 -2.27 3.25 -15.42
N CYS A 119 -1.49 4.24 -15.85
CA CYS A 119 -0.20 4.01 -16.52
C CYS A 119 0.82 3.23 -15.67
N TYR A 120 0.71 3.29 -14.34
CA TYR A 120 1.56 2.55 -13.40
C TYR A 120 0.95 1.24 -12.89
N TYR A 121 -0.24 0.85 -13.35
CA TYR A 121 -0.94 -0.35 -12.87
C TYR A 121 -0.06 -1.60 -12.97
N LYS A 122 0.57 -1.84 -14.13
CA LYS A 122 1.42 -3.02 -14.34
C LYS A 122 2.69 -3.03 -13.48
N LEU A 123 3.19 -1.87 -13.07
CA LEU A 123 4.31 -1.81 -12.13
C LEU A 123 3.84 -2.26 -10.74
N ILE A 124 2.72 -1.70 -10.28
CA ILE A 124 2.12 -2.01 -8.97
C ILE A 124 1.70 -3.49 -8.90
N GLU A 125 1.02 -3.99 -9.92
CA GLU A 125 0.60 -5.40 -10.03
C GLU A 125 1.80 -6.33 -9.89
N ARG A 126 2.89 -6.09 -10.63
CA ARG A 126 4.10 -6.92 -10.54
C ARG A 126 4.76 -6.84 -9.17
N HIS A 127 4.84 -5.64 -8.59
CA HIS A 127 5.42 -5.42 -7.26
C HIS A 127 4.66 -6.20 -6.19
N HIS A 128 3.33 -6.11 -6.20
CA HIS A 128 2.43 -6.80 -5.28
C HIS A 128 2.40 -8.32 -5.49
N LEU A 129 2.43 -8.80 -6.73
CA LEU A 129 2.51 -10.23 -6.99
C LEU A 129 3.86 -10.82 -6.55
N GLU A 130 4.96 -10.07 -6.69
CA GLU A 130 6.25 -10.48 -6.13
C GLU A 130 6.24 -10.48 -4.59
N HIS A 131 5.53 -9.55 -3.96
CA HIS A 131 5.26 -9.58 -2.52
C HIS A 131 4.54 -10.87 -2.09
N HIS A 132 3.50 -11.29 -2.81
CA HIS A 132 2.83 -12.59 -2.59
C HIS A 132 3.78 -13.79 -2.70
N ARG A 133 4.77 -13.72 -3.61
CA ARG A 133 5.80 -14.78 -3.75
C ARG A 133 6.85 -14.73 -2.65
N ARG A 134 7.19 -13.53 -2.18
CA ARG A 134 8.18 -13.26 -1.11
C ARG A 134 7.57 -12.31 -0.07
N PRO A 135 6.73 -12.82 0.86
CA PRO A 135 5.98 -11.99 1.82
C PRO A 135 6.82 -11.14 2.79
N SER A 136 8.15 -11.27 2.75
CA SER A 136 9.11 -10.47 3.52
C SER A 136 9.66 -9.24 2.76
N HIS A 137 9.22 -8.99 1.53
CA HIS A 137 9.66 -7.91 0.64
C HIS A 137 8.47 -7.22 -0.02
N ASN A 138 8.67 -6.05 -0.64
CA ASN A 138 7.65 -5.35 -1.44
C ASN A 138 6.36 -4.96 -0.68
N PHE A 139 6.49 -4.26 0.45
CA PHE A 139 5.37 -3.86 1.30
C PHE A 139 4.61 -2.61 0.80
N GLY A 140 5.16 -1.80 -0.08
CA GLY A 140 4.44 -0.67 -0.68
C GLY A 140 3.42 -1.18 -1.70
N ALA A 141 2.13 -1.11 -1.39
CA ALA A 141 1.08 -1.56 -2.30
C ALA A 141 0.68 -0.47 -3.30
N ILE A 142 0.50 0.78 -2.85
CA ILE A 142 0.35 1.94 -3.74
C ILE A 142 1.70 2.60 -3.93
N PHE A 143 2.44 2.79 -2.84
CA PHE A 143 3.68 3.55 -2.82
C PHE A 143 4.89 2.62 -2.91
N THR A 144 5.05 1.94 -4.05
CA THR A 144 6.10 0.93 -4.27
C THR A 144 7.53 1.46 -4.01
N PHE A 145 7.77 2.76 -4.19
CA PHE A 145 9.06 3.40 -3.90
C PHE A 145 9.48 3.32 -2.43
N THR A 146 8.54 3.07 -1.51
CA THR A 146 8.86 2.94 -0.09
C THR A 146 9.77 1.75 0.16
N ASP A 147 9.65 0.67 -0.62
CA ASP A 147 10.54 -0.48 -0.52
C ASP A 147 11.97 -0.16 -0.95
N ASP A 148 12.16 0.70 -1.95
CA ASP A 148 13.51 1.15 -2.33
C ASP A 148 14.12 2.00 -1.22
N PHE A 149 13.32 2.88 -0.61
CA PHE A 149 13.75 3.74 0.49
C PHE A 149 14.12 2.94 1.76
N PHE A 150 13.33 1.92 2.10
CA PHE A 150 13.56 1.09 3.29
C PHE A 150 14.38 -0.19 3.03
N GLY A 151 14.85 -0.40 1.79
CA GLY A 151 15.70 -1.52 1.43
C GLY A 151 14.99 -2.88 1.46
N THR A 152 13.70 -2.93 1.11
CA THR A 152 12.87 -4.14 1.07
C THR A 152 12.39 -4.52 -0.32
N THR A 153 12.95 -3.92 -1.38
CA THR A 153 12.61 -4.25 -2.77
C THR A 153 13.12 -5.64 -3.16
N SER A 154 12.23 -6.43 -3.77
CA SER A 154 12.52 -7.66 -4.47
C SER A 154 12.06 -7.54 -5.93
N GLN A 155 12.88 -8.05 -6.84
CA GLN A 155 12.51 -8.22 -8.24
C GLN A 155 12.41 -9.71 -8.56
N SER A 156 11.43 -10.07 -9.38
CA SER A 156 11.30 -11.43 -9.89
C SER A 156 12.48 -11.77 -10.81
N THR A 157 13.03 -12.98 -10.67
CA THR A 157 14.21 -13.44 -11.45
C THR A 157 13.96 -13.47 -12.96
N GLU A 158 12.70 -13.53 -13.41
CA GLU A 158 12.32 -13.44 -14.83
C GLU A 158 12.74 -12.12 -15.50
N LEU A 159 13.02 -11.07 -14.72
CA LEU A 159 13.55 -9.79 -15.21
C LEU A 159 15.08 -9.73 -15.22
N ARG A 160 15.78 -10.74 -14.68
CA ARG A 160 17.24 -10.77 -14.55
C ARG A 160 17.94 -11.43 -15.73
N GLU A 161 17.23 -12.07 -16.64
CA GLU A 161 17.79 -12.47 -17.93
C GLU A 161 17.67 -11.31 -18.92
N PRO A 162 18.80 -10.71 -19.38
CA PRO A 162 18.79 -10.17 -20.73
C PRO A 162 18.39 -11.32 -21.65
N LYS A 163 17.57 -11.08 -22.66
CA LYS A 163 17.42 -11.99 -23.80
C LYS A 163 18.79 -12.19 -24.45
N LEU A 164 19.62 -13.06 -23.90
CA LEU A 164 20.90 -13.44 -24.44
C LEU A 164 20.64 -14.64 -25.36
N ASN A 165 20.52 -14.30 -26.64
CA ASN A 165 20.61 -15.15 -27.82
C ASN A 165 19.76 -16.43 -27.84
N ARG A 166 18.52 -16.28 -28.33
CA ARG A 166 17.98 -17.23 -29.31
C ARG A 166 17.95 -16.59 -30.69
N ALA A 167 19.14 -16.46 -31.27
CA ALA A 167 19.37 -16.37 -32.70
C ALA A 167 20.87 -16.63 -32.90
N ASP A 168 21.27 -17.84 -33.29
CA ASP A 168 21.50 -18.12 -34.71
C ASP A 168 21.78 -19.62 -34.97
N ASN A 169 21.12 -20.14 -36.01
CA ASN A 169 21.49 -21.19 -36.96
C ASN A 169 22.21 -22.49 -36.51
N ARG A 170 21.60 -23.66 -36.74
CA ARG A 170 21.75 -24.51 -37.95
C ARG A 170 23.18 -24.98 -38.18
#